data_AF-A0A969TC97-F1
#
_entry.id   AF-A0A969TC97-F1
#
_cell.length_a   1.000
_cell.length_b   1.000
_cell.length_c   1.000
_cell.angle_alpha   90.00
_cell.angle_beta   90.00
_cell.angle_gamma   90.00
#
_symmetry.space_group_name_H-M   'P 1'
#
loop_
_entity.id
_entity.type
_entity.pdbx_description
1 polymer ?
#
loop_
_entity_poly.entity_id
_entity_poly.type
_entity_poly.pdbx_seq_one_letter_code
_entity_poly.pdbx_strand_id
1 'polypeptide(L)'
;MWFGRMGQIMAQQLVKDRQKFVILDRESDRVAKAEQLGYLATIGNATDENLLISVGIQKARVLATRQEGKTIIFIYMTSRLM
;
A
#
# COMPACT_ATOMS: atom_id res chain seq x y z
N MET A 1 -1.78 -14.92 -4.46
CA MET A 1 -2.76 -13.85 -4.15
C MET A 1 -2.02 -12.92 -3.20
N TRP A 2 -2.02 -11.62 -3.36
CA TRP A 2 -2.91 -10.70 -2.62
C TRP A 2 -2.78 -9.36 -3.36
N PHE A 3 -3.71 -8.43 -3.50
CA PHE A 3 -4.96 -7.95 -2.90
C PHE A 3 -6.16 -8.93 -2.77
N GLY A 4 -5.96 -10.03 -2.06
CA GLY A 4 -7.03 -10.99 -1.69
C GLY A 4 -7.71 -10.57 -0.38
N ARG A 5 -8.37 -11.52 0.30
CA ARG A 5 -9.12 -11.26 1.54
C ARG A 5 -8.27 -10.56 2.63
N MET A 6 -7.04 -11.00 2.87
CA MET A 6 -6.18 -10.45 3.92
C MET A 6 -5.72 -9.02 3.65
N GLY A 7 -5.31 -8.71 2.40
CA GLY A 7 -4.93 -7.35 2.02
C GLY A 7 -6.12 -6.38 2.10
N GLN A 8 -7.32 -6.85 1.74
CA GLN A 8 -8.54 -6.06 1.88
C GLN A 8 -8.93 -5.85 3.35
N ILE A 9 -8.79 -6.86 4.22
CA ILE A 9 -9.04 -6.72 5.66
C ILE A 9 -8.09 -5.68 6.28
N MET A 10 -6.80 -5.74 5.95
CA MET A 10 -5.83 -4.74 6.43
C MET A 10 -6.16 -3.34 5.91
N ALA A 11 -6.43 -3.18 4.61
CA ALA A 11 -6.80 -1.90 4.04
C ALA A 11 -8.08 -1.33 4.68
N GLN A 12 -9.09 -2.17 4.91
CA GLN A 12 -10.32 -1.79 5.61
C GLN A 12 -10.05 -1.35 7.05
N GLN A 13 -9.17 -2.04 7.77
CA GLN A 13 -8.81 -1.65 9.13
C GLN A 13 -8.09 -0.30 9.14
N LEU A 14 -7.16 -0.07 8.22
CA LEU A 14 -6.47 1.22 8.07
C LEU A 14 -7.47 2.36 7.76
N VAL A 15 -8.45 2.12 6.89
CA VAL A 15 -9.52 3.10 6.64
C VAL A 15 -10.33 3.39 7.90
N LYS A 16 -10.74 2.35 8.65
CA LYS A 16 -11.48 2.51 9.92
C LYS A 16 -10.69 3.34 10.92
N ASP A 17 -9.40 3.11 10.99
CA ASP A 17 -8.49 3.80 11.90
C ASP A 17 -8.10 5.20 11.38
N ARG A 18 -8.67 5.66 10.25
CA ARG A 18 -8.40 6.93 9.55
C ARG A 18 -6.93 7.13 9.20
N GLN A 19 -6.28 6.01 8.91
CA GLN A 19 -4.88 5.96 8.61
C GLN A 19 -4.65 6.14 7.13
N LYS A 20 -3.72 7.03 6.77
CA LYS A 20 -3.35 7.25 5.37
C LYS A 20 -2.44 6.12 4.93
N PHE A 21 -2.80 5.47 3.83
CA PHE A 21 -1.95 4.45 3.27
C PHE A 21 -1.90 4.48 1.75
N VAL A 22 -0.82 3.90 1.21
CA VAL A 22 -0.65 3.65 -0.22
C VAL A 22 -0.47 2.15 -0.44
N ILE A 23 -1.18 1.61 -1.43
CA ILE A 23 -1.01 0.24 -1.92
C ILE A 23 -0.09 0.27 -3.13
N LEU A 24 1.00 -0.48 -3.09
CA LEU A 24 1.87 -0.69 -4.24
C LEU A 24 1.82 -2.16 -4.62
N ASP A 25 1.41 -2.49 -5.84
CA ASP A 25 1.37 -3.87 -6.37
C ASP A 25 1.89 -3.88 -7.82
N ARG A 26 2.45 -4.99 -8.29
CA ARG A 26 2.96 -5.13 -9.67
C ARG A 26 1.84 -5.46 -10.66
N GLU A 27 0.71 -5.96 -10.17
CA GLU A 27 -0.42 -6.42 -11.00
C GLU A 27 -1.43 -5.28 -11.17
N SER A 28 -1.59 -4.79 -12.41
CA SER A 28 -2.51 -3.68 -12.74
C SER A 28 -3.93 -3.93 -12.27
N ASP A 29 -4.44 -5.16 -12.40
CA ASP A 29 -5.81 -5.52 -12.01
C ASP A 29 -6.07 -5.33 -10.52
N ARG A 30 -5.03 -5.51 -9.69
CA ARG A 30 -5.13 -5.35 -8.23
C ARG A 30 -5.06 -3.89 -7.83
N VAL A 31 -4.26 -3.10 -8.53
CA VAL A 31 -4.21 -1.65 -8.35
C VAL A 31 -5.55 -1.04 -8.72
N ALA A 32 -6.10 -1.38 -9.90
CA ALA A 32 -7.41 -0.92 -10.33
C ALA A 32 -8.52 -1.29 -9.33
N LYS A 33 -8.47 -2.51 -8.77
CA LYS A 33 -9.41 -2.92 -7.72
C LYS A 33 -9.28 -2.09 -6.43
N ALA A 34 -8.06 -1.76 -6.02
CA ALA A 34 -7.82 -0.91 -4.86
C ALA A 34 -8.30 0.54 -5.09
N GLU A 35 -8.08 1.08 -6.28
CA GLU A 35 -8.59 2.40 -6.69
C GLU A 35 -10.12 2.43 -6.71
N GLN A 36 -10.78 1.40 -7.23
CA GLN A 36 -12.24 1.25 -7.19
C GLN A 36 -12.80 1.22 -5.76
N LEU A 37 -12.01 0.78 -4.78
CA LEU A 37 -12.37 0.79 -3.36
C LEU A 37 -12.07 2.14 -2.67
N GLY A 38 -11.59 3.13 -3.42
CA GLY A 38 -11.26 4.48 -2.94
C GLY A 38 -9.91 4.56 -2.24
N TYR A 39 -9.03 3.57 -2.41
CA TYR A 39 -7.69 3.58 -1.82
C TYR A 39 -6.68 4.23 -2.76
N LEU A 40 -5.66 4.87 -2.18
CA LEU A 40 -4.51 5.33 -2.95
C LEU A 40 -3.67 4.11 -3.32
N ALA A 41 -3.50 3.85 -4.61
CA ALA A 41 -2.75 2.70 -5.11
C ALA A 41 -1.84 3.08 -6.29
N THR A 42 -0.77 2.31 -6.50
CA THR A 42 0.17 2.52 -7.60
C THR A 42 0.72 1.20 -8.12
N ILE A 43 0.99 1.14 -9.43
CA ILE A 43 1.65 0.00 -10.05
C ILE A 43 3.15 0.15 -9.81
N GLY A 44 3.78 -0.90 -9.28
CA GLY A 44 5.13 -0.71 -8.78
C GLY A 44 5.86 -1.94 -8.27
N ASN A 45 7.18 -1.83 -8.22
CA ASN A 45 8.02 -2.80 -7.54
C ASN A 45 8.55 -2.23 -6.21
N ALA A 46 8.36 -2.95 -5.10
CA ALA A 46 8.91 -2.55 -3.80
C ALA A 46 10.43 -2.59 -3.68
N THR A 47 11.13 -3.12 -4.68
CA THR A 47 12.59 -3.06 -4.73
C THR A 47 13.08 -1.81 -5.46
N ASP A 48 12.19 -1.03 -6.07
CA ASP A 48 12.54 0.23 -6.71
C ASP A 48 12.52 1.36 -5.67
N GLU A 49 13.70 1.70 -5.18
CA GLU A 49 13.88 2.75 -4.17
C GLU A 49 13.34 4.12 -4.63
N ASN A 50 13.49 4.48 -5.91
CA ASN A 50 13.00 5.75 -6.43
C ASN A 50 11.47 5.81 -6.38
N LEU A 51 10.83 4.70 -6.73
CA LEU A 51 9.38 4.57 -6.60
C LEU A 51 8.94 4.66 -5.13
N LEU A 52 9.64 3.99 -4.21
CA LEU A 52 9.34 4.07 -2.78
C LEU A 52 9.43 5.53 -2.28
N ILE A 53 10.46 6.26 -2.71
CA ILE A 53 10.62 7.68 -2.40
C ILE A 53 9.46 8.50 -2.97
N SER A 54 9.07 8.28 -4.23
CA SER A 54 7.99 9.04 -4.86
C SER A 54 6.63 8.82 -4.20
N VAL A 55 6.38 7.64 -3.64
CA VAL A 55 5.15 7.35 -2.87
C VAL A 55 5.25 7.75 -1.39
N GLY A 56 6.35 8.38 -0.99
CA GLY A 56 6.51 8.96 0.34
C GLY A 56 6.96 7.97 1.42
N ILE A 57 7.72 6.93 1.07
CA ILE A 57 8.26 5.98 2.06
C ILE A 57 9.01 6.65 3.21
N GLN A 58 9.62 7.82 2.97
CA GLN A 58 10.33 8.59 3.99
C GLN A 58 9.43 9.03 5.16
N LYS A 59 8.12 9.10 4.95
CA LYS A 59 7.11 9.43 5.98
C LYS A 59 6.39 8.19 6.49
N ALA A 60 6.73 7.01 5.99
CA ALA A 60 6.13 5.75 6.36
C ALA A 60 6.61 5.31 7.74
N ARG A 61 5.69 4.94 8.64
CA ARG A 61 6.07 4.36 9.94
C ARG A 61 6.15 2.84 9.95
N VAL A 62 5.46 2.18 9.02
CA VAL A 62 5.41 0.72 8.91
C VAL A 62 5.43 0.36 7.44
N LEU A 63 6.29 -0.60 7.09
CA LEU A 63 6.40 -1.20 5.78
C LEU A 63 6.04 -2.68 5.91
N ALA A 64 4.87 -3.08 5.40
CA ALA A 64 4.54 -4.49 5.27
C ALA A 64 4.98 -4.96 3.88
N THR A 65 6.07 -5.73 3.78
CA THR A 65 6.45 -6.46 2.56
C THR A 65 6.51 -7.95 2.85
N ARG A 66 6.08 -8.79 1.91
CA ARG A 66 6.37 -10.24 1.96
C ARG A 66 7.01 -10.69 0.65
N GLN A 67 7.98 -11.58 0.80
CA GLN A 67 8.72 -12.21 -0.29
C GLN A 67 8.01 -13.47 -0.83
N GLU A 68 8.38 -13.81 -2.06
CA GLU A 68 7.87 -14.86 -2.97
C GLU A 68 6.82 -14.42 -4.00
N GLY A 69 7.32 -13.83 -5.09
CA GLY A 69 6.65 -13.68 -6.37
C GLY A 69 5.59 -12.57 -6.50
N LYS A 70 5.01 -12.09 -5.39
CA LYS A 70 3.98 -11.05 -5.38
C LYS A 70 4.26 -10.04 -4.28
N THR A 71 4.50 -8.80 -4.66
CA THR A 71 4.90 -7.75 -3.75
C THR A 71 3.75 -6.77 -3.58
N ILE A 72 3.18 -6.73 -2.39
CA ILE A 72 2.34 -5.60 -1.96
C ILE A 72 3.08 -4.85 -0.88
N ILE A 73 3.11 -3.54 -0.98
CA ILE A 73 3.49 -2.66 0.12
C ILE A 73 2.28 -1.90 0.60
N PHE A 74 2.09 -1.88 1.91
CA PHE A 74 1.31 -0.85 2.57
C PHE A 74 2.27 0.17 3.18
N ILE A 75 2.25 1.38 2.66
CA ILE A 75 2.95 2.51 3.27
C ILE A 75 1.96 3.23 4.14
N TYR A 76 2.22 3.31 5.44
CA TYR A 76 1.36 3.99 6.39
C TYR A 76 1.95 5.32 6.83
N MET A 77 1.24 6.42 6.53
CA MET A 77 1.56 7.77 7.01
C MET A 77 0.63 8.11 8.19
N THR A 78 1.19 8.19 9.40
CA THR A 78 0.49 8.83 10.51
C THR A 78 0.58 10.34 10.33
N SER A 79 -0.55 11.01 10.20
CA SER A 79 -0.60 12.44 10.55
C SER A 79 -0.52 12.53 12.08
N ARG A 80 0.69 12.62 12.62
CA ARG A 80 0.92 13.27 13.90
C ARG A 80 1.94 14.37 13.67
N LEU A 81 1.42 15.54 13.30
CA LEU A 81 1.99 16.85 13.59
C LEU A 81 0.87 17.86 13.28
N MET A 82 0.43 18.49 14.37
CA MET A 82 -0.53 19.60 14.52
C MET A 82 -2.01 19.22 14.48
#